data_AF-A0A926CVA3-F1
#
_entry.id   AF-A0A926CVA3-F1
#
_cell.length_a   1.000
_cell.length_b   1.000
_cell.length_c   1.000
_cell.angle_alpha   90.00
_cell.angle_beta   90.00
_cell.angle_gamma   90.00
#
_symmetry.space_group_name_H-M   'P 1'
#
loop_
_entity.id
_entity.type
_entity.pdbx_description
1 polymer ?
#
loop_
_entity_poly.entity_id
_entity_poly.type
_entity_poly.pdbx_seq_one_letter_code
_entity_poly.pdbx_strand_id
1 'polypeptide(L)'
;NTKYTVTVIDGVTKCVSIDSAVVNVKDIPSIQIGDTTICEGGSAALFADGTGTFLWTPPTGLNDPHISNPIASPDETTTYIVSATNGCFTVLDTVTVFVDTSPVTHLADTIICPGESVQFDQIVIDGVVYVWAPNDYLSNNVVANPVATPDESITYILSATTALGCEFFDTVTIEVDEITVFAGEDTTIYFSDTAQLSSDGSGNFVWTPADHLSCADCGDPLAYPLTTTEYIVTYINENGCSASDNIVVYVIGPCAVPFGIPNAFSPNNDGINDAFSLISFSPVFTGSLSVYNRWGQLVHESFNIYEGWDGLYKGEPAEMGSYVYIIRYQCEGEAVILKGSFILVR
;
A
#
# COMPACT_ATOMS: atom_id res chain seq x y z
N ASN A 1 59.26 -58.07 1.69
CA ASN A 1 59.09 -59.53 1.84
C ASN A 1 60.40 -60.18 2.22
N THR A 2 60.42 -60.88 3.35
CA THR A 2 61.59 -61.63 3.82
C THR A 2 61.21 -63.09 3.94
N LYS A 3 61.93 -63.98 3.23
CA LYS A 3 61.69 -65.43 3.27
C LYS A 3 62.66 -66.05 4.28
N TYR A 4 62.14 -66.66 5.33
CA TYR A 4 62.91 -67.42 6.30
C TYR A 4 62.84 -68.90 5.93
N THR A 5 63.99 -69.54 5.81
CA THR A 5 64.10 -70.98 5.50
C THR A 5 64.67 -71.70 6.71
N VAL A 6 63.99 -72.75 7.17
CA VAL A 6 64.51 -73.66 8.19
C VAL A 6 64.97 -74.92 7.49
N THR A 7 66.23 -75.28 7.71
CA THR A 7 66.81 -76.52 7.20
C THR A 7 67.11 -77.43 8.37
N VAL A 8 66.49 -78.61 8.38
CA VAL A 8 66.74 -79.65 9.37
C VAL A 8 67.54 -80.76 8.71
N ILE A 9 68.68 -81.10 9.31
CA ILE A 9 69.56 -82.17 8.85
C ILE A 9 69.56 -83.26 9.91
N ASP A 10 69.16 -84.47 9.54
CA ASP A 10 69.21 -85.63 10.43
C ASP A 10 70.67 -86.02 10.70
N GLY A 11 71.05 -86.07 11.97
CA GLY A 11 72.45 -86.24 12.39
C GLY A 11 73.07 -87.57 11.96
N VAL A 12 72.25 -88.61 11.76
CA VAL A 12 72.66 -90.01 11.52
C VAL A 12 72.53 -90.38 10.05
N THR A 13 71.39 -90.07 9.43
CA THR A 13 71.07 -90.43 8.04
C THR A 13 71.48 -89.37 7.03
N LYS A 14 71.83 -88.15 7.48
CA LYS A 14 72.17 -86.97 6.66
C LYS A 14 71.07 -86.50 5.72
N CYS A 15 69.83 -86.99 5.87
CA CYS A 15 68.69 -86.48 5.13
C CYS A 15 68.42 -85.01 5.50
N VAL A 16 68.07 -84.21 4.48
CA VAL A 16 67.79 -82.77 4.63
C VAL A 16 66.32 -82.52 4.32
N SER A 17 65.62 -81.88 5.25
CA SER A 17 64.31 -81.30 5.00
C SER A 17 64.42 -79.78 5.06
N ILE A 18 63.76 -79.09 4.13
CA ILE A 18 63.72 -77.64 4.08
C ILE A 18 62.25 -77.25 4.11
N ASP A 19 61.93 -76.36 5.05
CA ASP A 19 60.66 -75.66 5.05
C ASP A 19 60.93 -74.15 5.00
N SER A 20 59.96 -73.38 4.52
CA SER A 20 60.11 -71.93 4.43
C SER A 20 58.83 -71.19 4.75
N ALA A 21 58.96 -70.11 5.51
CA ALA A 21 57.90 -69.15 5.78
C ALA A 21 58.24 -67.80 5.13
N VAL A 22 57.26 -67.19 4.46
CA VAL A 22 57.40 -65.85 3.91
C VAL A 22 56.73 -64.86 4.86
N VAL A 23 57.49 -63.87 5.32
CA VAL A 23 56.96 -62.75 6.11
C VAL A 23 56.83 -61.54 5.20
N ASN A 24 55.59 -61.10 5.00
CA ASN A 24 55.26 -59.88 4.27
C ASN A 24 55.15 -58.73 5.27
N VAL A 25 56.09 -57.79 5.22
CA VAL A 25 55.98 -56.53 5.96
C VAL A 25 55.09 -55.61 5.13
N LYS A 26 53.98 -55.16 5.70
CA LYS A 26 53.12 -54.15 5.07
C LYS A 26 53.55 -52.76 5.52
N ASP A 27 53.57 -51.82 4.60
CA ASP A 27 53.80 -50.42 4.93
C ASP A 27 52.63 -49.84 5.72
N ILE A 28 52.90 -48.84 6.56
CA ILE A 28 51.85 -48.10 7.27
C ILE A 28 51.07 -47.30 6.22
N PRO A 29 49.73 -47.40 6.17
CA PRO A 29 48.94 -46.57 5.26
C PRO A 29 49.14 -45.08 5.54
N SER A 30 49.16 -44.25 4.51
CA SER A 30 48.99 -42.79 4.64
C SER A 30 47.55 -42.43 4.34
N ILE A 31 47.05 -41.40 5.03
CA ILE A 31 45.76 -40.78 4.75
C ILE A 31 45.92 -39.26 4.92
N GLN A 32 45.40 -38.49 3.98
CA GLN A 32 45.35 -37.03 4.04
C GLN A 32 43.99 -36.55 3.57
N ILE A 33 43.35 -35.67 4.35
CA ILE A 33 42.14 -34.96 3.97
C ILE A 33 42.15 -33.54 4.57
N GLY A 34 41.45 -32.61 3.91
CA GLY A 34 41.26 -31.25 4.40
C GLY A 34 39.78 -30.93 4.58
N ASP A 35 39.52 -29.97 5.47
CA ASP A 35 38.18 -29.44 5.75
C ASP A 35 37.54 -28.82 4.50
N THR A 36 36.21 -28.83 4.48
CA THR A 36 35.42 -28.26 3.40
C THR A 36 34.18 -27.56 3.94
N THR A 37 33.54 -26.77 3.10
CA THR A 37 32.33 -26.01 3.45
C THR A 37 31.26 -26.28 2.41
N ILE A 38 30.02 -26.45 2.89
CA ILE A 38 28.82 -26.57 2.08
C ILE A 38 27.77 -25.59 2.59
N CYS A 39 26.89 -25.13 1.70
CA CYS A 39 25.69 -24.43 2.10
C CYS A 39 24.64 -25.44 2.59
N GLU A 40 23.66 -24.98 3.37
CA GLU A 40 22.51 -25.77 3.79
C GLU A 40 21.87 -26.54 2.62
N GLY A 41 21.65 -27.84 2.80
CA GLY A 41 21.16 -28.76 1.75
C GLY A 41 22.19 -29.10 0.65
N GLY A 42 23.39 -28.56 0.71
CA GLY A 42 24.49 -28.82 -0.21
C GLY A 42 25.18 -30.17 0.02
N SER A 43 26.20 -30.44 -0.80
CA SER A 43 27.05 -31.61 -0.63
C SER A 43 28.47 -31.38 -1.13
N ALA A 44 29.43 -32.09 -0.54
CA ALA A 44 30.83 -32.07 -0.94
C ALA A 44 31.36 -33.50 -1.07
N ALA A 45 32.16 -33.74 -2.11
CA ALA A 45 32.94 -34.96 -2.20
C ALA A 45 34.14 -34.86 -1.24
N LEU A 46 34.26 -35.83 -0.33
CA LEU A 46 35.43 -36.00 0.51
C LEU A 46 36.47 -36.79 -0.28
N PHE A 47 37.75 -36.46 -0.13
CA PHE A 47 38.82 -37.17 -0.82
C PHE A 47 39.89 -37.59 0.20
N ALA A 48 39.83 -38.84 0.65
CA ALA A 48 40.90 -39.43 1.45
C ALA A 48 41.95 -40.04 0.52
N ASP A 49 43.09 -39.37 0.36
CA ASP A 49 44.22 -39.90 -0.41
C ASP A 49 44.99 -40.92 0.42
N GLY A 50 44.97 -42.19 0.02
CA GLY A 50 45.56 -43.27 0.80
C GLY A 50 45.38 -44.67 0.21
N THR A 51 45.83 -45.69 0.95
CA THR A 51 45.70 -47.11 0.59
C THR A 51 45.07 -47.92 1.72
N GLY A 52 44.38 -49.01 1.39
CA GLY A 52 43.72 -49.88 2.36
C GLY A 52 42.20 -49.89 2.20
N THR A 53 41.51 -50.46 3.18
CA THR A 53 40.05 -50.40 3.28
C THR A 53 39.66 -49.21 4.15
N PHE A 54 38.77 -48.37 3.62
CA PHE A 54 38.30 -47.16 4.26
C PHE A 54 37.02 -47.41 5.06
N LEU A 55 36.88 -46.72 6.18
CA LEU A 55 35.62 -46.64 6.92
C LEU A 55 35.49 -45.25 7.56
N TRP A 56 34.36 -44.59 7.29
CA TRP A 56 34.02 -43.26 7.79
C TRP A 56 33.03 -43.33 8.97
N THR A 57 33.23 -42.49 9.98
CA THR A 57 32.32 -42.32 11.11
C THR A 57 32.13 -40.84 11.47
N PRO A 58 30.91 -40.37 11.78
CA PRO A 58 29.64 -41.09 11.66
C PRO A 58 29.27 -41.38 10.19
N PRO A 59 28.45 -42.41 9.90
CA PRO A 59 27.99 -42.67 8.53
C PRO A 59 26.85 -41.73 8.08
N THR A 60 26.22 -41.01 9.01
CA THR A 60 25.10 -40.11 8.73
C THR A 60 25.52 -38.97 7.80
N GLY A 61 24.70 -38.67 6.81
CA GLY A 61 25.02 -37.66 5.79
C GLY A 61 26.06 -38.10 4.77
N LEU A 62 26.56 -39.35 4.80
CA LEU A 62 27.42 -39.89 3.74
C LEU A 62 26.63 -40.80 2.81
N ASN A 63 26.93 -40.76 1.51
CA ASN A 63 26.32 -41.69 0.54
C ASN A 63 26.81 -43.15 0.70
N ASP A 64 28.09 -43.36 1.01
CA ASP A 64 28.68 -44.65 1.31
C ASP A 64 29.91 -44.47 2.24
N PRO A 65 29.86 -44.91 3.50
CA PRO A 65 30.96 -44.73 4.44
C PRO A 65 32.12 -45.73 4.24
N HIS A 66 32.15 -46.56 3.19
CA HIS A 66 33.21 -47.57 2.97
C HIS A 66 34.13 -47.28 1.78
N ILE A 67 33.89 -46.19 1.05
CA ILE A 67 34.71 -45.79 -0.09
C ILE A 67 35.72 -44.70 0.31
N SER A 68 36.78 -44.53 -0.47
CA SER A 68 37.80 -43.50 -0.21
C SER A 68 37.28 -42.08 -0.47
N ASN A 69 36.24 -41.95 -1.30
CA ASN A 69 35.70 -40.67 -1.76
C ASN A 69 34.17 -40.58 -1.64
N PRO A 70 33.62 -40.59 -0.41
CA PRO A 70 32.18 -40.42 -0.22
C PRO A 70 31.72 -39.00 -0.55
N ILE A 71 30.44 -38.87 -0.86
CA ILE A 71 29.73 -37.59 -0.91
C ILE A 71 29.13 -37.36 0.48
N ALA A 72 29.48 -36.23 1.09
CA ALA A 72 28.95 -35.75 2.36
C ALA A 72 27.91 -34.65 2.14
N SER A 73 26.74 -34.84 2.74
CA SER A 73 25.60 -33.91 2.81
C SER A 73 25.00 -33.91 4.22
N PRO A 74 25.77 -33.56 5.27
CA PRO A 74 25.22 -33.42 6.62
C PRO A 74 24.29 -32.20 6.72
N ASP A 75 23.27 -32.28 7.58
CA ASP A 75 22.34 -31.17 7.86
C ASP A 75 22.95 -30.11 8.78
N GLU A 76 23.97 -30.48 9.56
CA GLU A 76 24.65 -29.63 10.54
C GLU A 76 26.16 -29.80 10.41
N THR A 77 26.94 -28.81 10.87
CA THR A 77 28.41 -28.89 10.84
C THR A 77 28.87 -30.20 11.50
N THR A 78 29.48 -31.07 10.71
CA THR A 78 29.78 -32.46 11.12
C THR A 78 31.26 -32.74 10.91
N THR A 79 31.90 -33.32 11.93
CA THR A 79 33.28 -33.83 11.81
C THR A 79 33.23 -35.33 11.53
N TYR A 80 33.75 -35.72 10.38
CA TYR A 80 33.93 -37.11 10.00
C TYR A 80 35.35 -37.58 10.33
N ILE A 81 35.46 -38.80 10.80
CA ILE A 81 36.70 -39.51 11.06
C ILE A 81 36.80 -40.59 9.99
N VAL A 82 37.90 -40.59 9.24
CA VAL A 82 38.21 -41.64 8.27
C VAL A 82 39.28 -42.55 8.82
N SER A 83 39.02 -43.85 8.77
CA SER A 83 39.99 -44.88 9.10
C SER A 83 40.43 -45.60 7.83
N ALA A 84 41.74 -45.78 7.67
CA ALA A 84 42.32 -46.62 6.62
C ALA A 84 43.09 -47.78 7.25
N THR A 85 42.74 -49.01 6.90
CA THR A 85 43.42 -50.21 7.41
C THR A 85 43.90 -51.12 6.29
N ASN A 86 45.07 -51.73 6.49
CA ASN A 86 45.57 -52.80 5.63
C ASN A 86 45.57 -54.17 6.32
N GLY A 87 44.88 -54.28 7.46
CA GLY A 87 44.81 -55.48 8.30
C GLY A 87 45.99 -55.67 9.26
N CYS A 88 47.08 -54.89 9.12
CA CYS A 88 48.20 -54.87 10.07
C CYS A 88 48.26 -53.56 10.86
N PHE A 89 47.96 -52.44 10.19
CA PHE A 89 47.93 -51.10 10.77
C PHE A 89 46.61 -50.43 10.42
N THR A 90 46.17 -49.55 11.31
CA THR A 90 45.05 -48.63 11.10
C THR A 90 45.51 -47.23 11.41
N VAL A 91 45.28 -46.31 10.47
CA VAL A 91 45.51 -44.88 10.63
C VAL A 91 44.18 -44.15 10.58
N LEU A 92 44.11 -43.01 11.26
CA LEU A 92 42.93 -42.16 11.34
C LEU A 92 43.30 -40.76 10.84
N ASP A 93 42.35 -40.11 10.20
CA ASP A 93 42.36 -38.67 9.92
C ASP A 93 40.96 -38.10 10.11
N THR A 94 40.86 -36.78 10.22
CA THR A 94 39.59 -36.09 10.45
C THR A 94 39.35 -35.03 9.39
N VAL A 95 38.09 -34.85 9.02
CA VAL A 95 37.63 -33.76 8.18
C VAL A 95 36.38 -33.13 8.81
N THR A 96 36.36 -31.82 8.92
CA THR A 96 35.15 -31.08 9.27
C THR A 96 34.48 -30.56 8.01
N VAL A 97 33.21 -30.93 7.85
CA VAL A 97 32.31 -30.35 6.85
C VAL A 97 31.52 -29.26 7.55
N PHE A 98 31.88 -28.01 7.31
CA PHE A 98 31.14 -26.85 7.80
C PHE A 98 29.87 -26.68 6.99
N VAL A 99 28.72 -26.69 7.66
CA VAL A 99 27.42 -26.40 7.06
C VAL A 99 27.08 -24.97 7.40
N ASP A 100 27.04 -24.14 6.36
CA ASP A 100 26.65 -22.74 6.47
C ASP A 100 25.13 -22.64 6.31
N THR A 101 24.45 -22.15 7.34
CA THR A 101 22.99 -22.08 7.43
C THR A 101 22.50 -20.67 7.16
N SER A 102 21.24 -20.54 6.74
CA SER A 102 20.68 -19.23 6.44
C SER A 102 20.83 -18.26 7.62
N PRO A 103 21.44 -17.07 7.43
CA PRO A 103 21.53 -16.04 8.46
C PRO A 103 20.19 -15.32 8.68
N VAL A 104 19.24 -15.46 7.75
CA VAL A 104 17.97 -14.74 7.75
C VAL A 104 16.88 -15.64 8.33
N THR A 105 16.24 -15.17 9.41
CA THR A 105 14.99 -15.76 9.92
C THR A 105 13.82 -15.05 9.27
N HIS A 106 12.87 -15.85 8.76
CA HIS A 106 11.63 -15.45 8.09
C HIS A 106 11.22 -13.99 8.30
N LEU A 107 11.34 -13.19 7.24
CA LEU A 107 10.82 -11.83 7.21
C LEU A 107 9.29 -11.86 7.27
N ALA A 108 8.70 -11.03 8.14
CA ALA A 108 7.26 -10.95 8.29
C ALA A 108 6.66 -9.91 7.34
N ASP A 109 5.61 -10.30 6.63
CA ASP A 109 4.80 -9.38 5.84
C ASP A 109 4.09 -8.36 6.73
N THR A 110 3.85 -7.16 6.20
CA THR A 110 3.23 -6.07 6.95
C THR A 110 2.30 -5.24 6.08
N ILE A 111 1.34 -4.57 6.74
CA ILE A 111 0.40 -3.64 6.11
C ILE A 111 0.68 -2.26 6.69
N ILE A 112 0.82 -1.25 5.82
CA ILE A 112 1.05 0.14 6.20
C ILE A 112 0.09 1.07 5.45
N CYS A 113 -0.02 2.31 5.94
CA CYS A 113 -0.74 3.35 5.20
C CYS A 113 0.16 4.02 4.17
N PRO A 114 -0.43 4.65 3.12
CA PRO A 114 0.35 5.34 2.09
C PRO A 114 1.32 6.37 2.69
N GLY A 115 2.60 6.27 2.33
CA GLY A 115 3.66 7.17 2.79
C GLY A 115 4.20 6.90 4.20
N GLU A 116 3.69 5.90 4.91
CA GLU A 116 4.30 5.45 6.17
C GLU A 116 5.62 4.70 5.93
N SER A 117 6.41 4.58 7.00
CA SER A 117 7.71 3.92 6.95
C SER A 117 7.72 2.69 7.84
N VAL A 118 8.27 1.59 7.34
CA VAL A 118 8.62 0.42 8.16
C VAL A 118 10.12 0.19 8.12
N GLN A 119 10.71 -0.10 9.27
CA GLN A 119 12.08 -0.58 9.35
C GLN A 119 12.06 -2.11 9.45
N PHE A 120 12.75 -2.80 8.56
CA PHE A 120 12.87 -4.25 8.68
C PHE A 120 13.61 -4.64 9.98
N ASP A 121 13.30 -5.81 10.50
CA ASP A 121 13.91 -6.32 11.72
C ASP A 121 15.45 -6.33 11.64
N GLN A 122 16.08 -6.18 12.79
CA GLN A 122 17.53 -6.00 12.89
C GLN A 122 18.26 -7.34 12.68
N ILE A 123 18.43 -7.77 11.43
CA ILE A 123 19.16 -8.99 11.06
C ILE A 123 20.64 -8.64 10.81
N VAL A 124 21.36 -8.15 11.83
CA VAL A 124 22.78 -7.80 11.66
C VAL A 124 23.65 -8.98 12.08
N ILE A 125 24.19 -9.69 11.10
CA ILE A 125 25.18 -10.75 11.31
C ILE A 125 26.51 -10.30 10.73
N ASP A 126 27.56 -10.41 11.54
CA ASP A 126 28.90 -9.97 11.15
C ASP A 126 29.44 -10.84 10.00
N GLY A 127 30.04 -10.20 8.99
CA GLY A 127 30.56 -10.89 7.81
C GLY A 127 29.52 -11.34 6.77
N VAL A 128 28.24 -10.97 6.92
CA VAL A 128 27.21 -11.20 5.89
C VAL A 128 27.01 -9.92 5.06
N VAL A 129 26.92 -10.08 3.75
CA VAL A 129 26.60 -9.01 2.80
C VAL A 129 25.12 -9.13 2.42
N TYR A 130 24.40 -8.01 2.49
CA TYR A 130 22.96 -7.96 2.20
C TYR A 130 22.71 -7.15 0.94
N VAL A 131 21.80 -7.61 0.09
CA VAL A 131 21.31 -6.88 -1.08
C VAL A 131 19.81 -7.07 -1.19
N TRP A 132 19.07 -5.96 -1.25
CA TRP A 132 17.62 -5.93 -1.43
C TRP A 132 17.27 -5.58 -2.88
N ALA A 133 16.23 -6.22 -3.40
CA ALA A 133 15.65 -5.91 -4.69
C ALA A 133 14.12 -5.99 -4.64
N PRO A 134 13.37 -5.04 -5.22
CA PRO A 134 13.85 -3.81 -5.87
C PRO A 134 14.48 -2.82 -4.86
N ASN A 135 15.12 -1.75 -5.36
CA ASN A 135 15.69 -0.67 -4.52
C ASN A 135 14.71 0.50 -4.33
N ASP A 136 13.57 0.48 -5.01
CA ASP A 136 12.54 1.51 -4.88
C ASP A 136 12.10 1.65 -3.43
N TYR A 137 11.88 2.88 -2.98
CA TYR A 137 11.41 3.21 -1.62
C TYR A 137 12.28 2.72 -0.45
N LEU A 138 13.46 2.13 -0.70
CA LEU A 138 14.41 1.77 0.34
C LEU A 138 15.37 2.91 0.63
N SER A 139 15.61 3.16 1.91
CA SER A 139 16.67 4.06 2.38
C SER A 139 18.06 3.65 1.90
N ASN A 140 18.33 2.34 1.83
CA ASN A 140 19.58 1.77 1.29
C ASN A 140 19.40 0.27 1.02
N ASN A 141 19.59 -0.21 -0.21
CA ASN A 141 19.43 -1.63 -0.52
C ASN A 141 20.63 -2.53 -0.17
N VAL A 142 21.71 -2.03 0.42
CA VAL A 142 22.89 -2.85 0.78
C VAL A 142 23.15 -2.91 2.29
N VAL A 143 22.16 -2.55 3.11
CA VAL A 143 22.21 -2.71 4.56
C VAL A 143 21.29 -3.85 5.00
N ALA A 144 21.54 -4.38 6.19
CA ALA A 144 20.77 -5.51 6.70
C ALA A 144 19.32 -5.15 7.06
N ASN A 145 19.07 -3.91 7.49
CA ASN A 145 17.78 -3.47 8.02
C ASN A 145 17.37 -2.09 7.45
N PRO A 146 17.11 -1.99 6.14
CA PRO A 146 16.68 -0.73 5.57
C PRO A 146 15.33 -0.30 6.10
N VAL A 147 15.11 1.01 6.09
CA VAL A 147 13.77 1.61 6.17
C VAL A 147 13.16 1.60 4.76
N ALA A 148 11.94 1.11 4.64
CA ALA A 148 11.11 1.15 3.44
C ALA A 148 9.96 2.16 3.63
N THR A 149 9.70 3.00 2.63
CA THR A 149 8.60 3.99 2.60
C THR A 149 7.82 3.92 1.29
N PRO A 150 7.16 2.80 0.97
CA PRO A 150 6.47 2.64 -0.30
C PRO A 150 5.14 3.41 -0.35
N ASP A 151 4.83 3.96 -1.52
CA ASP A 151 3.53 4.57 -1.82
C ASP A 151 2.53 3.57 -2.42
N GLU A 152 3.01 2.42 -2.91
CA GLU A 152 2.21 1.31 -3.46
C GLU A 152 2.72 -0.03 -2.90
N SER A 153 1.85 -1.04 -2.83
CA SER A 153 2.22 -2.39 -2.36
C SER A 153 3.42 -2.96 -3.13
N ILE A 154 4.42 -3.46 -2.38
CA ILE A 154 5.69 -3.91 -2.95
C ILE A 154 6.21 -5.14 -2.23
N THR A 155 6.77 -6.08 -3.00
CA THR A 155 7.48 -7.24 -2.48
C THR A 155 8.98 -7.07 -2.70
N TYR A 156 9.75 -7.19 -1.63
CA TYR A 156 11.21 -7.23 -1.69
C TYR A 156 11.74 -8.66 -1.58
N ILE A 157 12.87 -8.88 -2.24
CA ILE A 157 13.70 -10.06 -2.14
C ILE A 157 14.99 -9.61 -1.44
N LEU A 158 15.28 -10.19 -0.29
CA LEU A 158 16.57 -10.05 0.39
C LEU A 158 17.49 -11.17 -0.10
N SER A 159 18.68 -10.80 -0.56
CA SER A 159 19.79 -11.71 -0.80
C SER A 159 20.86 -11.51 0.27
N ALA A 160 21.22 -12.57 0.98
CA ALA A 160 22.25 -12.56 2.01
C ALA A 160 23.39 -13.50 1.62
N THR A 161 24.59 -12.96 1.48
CA THR A 161 25.82 -13.72 1.16
C THR A 161 26.71 -13.80 2.38
N THR A 162 27.00 -15.00 2.86
CA THR A 162 27.86 -15.22 4.03
C THR A 162 29.34 -15.05 3.68
N ALA A 163 30.19 -14.95 4.70
CA ALA A 163 31.66 -14.92 4.53
C ALA A 163 32.22 -16.18 3.86
N LEU A 164 31.48 -17.30 3.89
CA LEU A 164 31.84 -18.56 3.25
C LEU A 164 31.35 -18.65 1.80
N GLY A 165 30.61 -17.65 1.32
CA GLY A 165 30.15 -17.53 -0.07
C GLY A 165 28.80 -18.20 -0.36
N CYS A 166 28.06 -18.61 0.67
CA CYS A 166 26.70 -19.12 0.50
C CYS A 166 25.71 -17.98 0.34
N GLU A 167 24.85 -18.09 -0.67
CA GLU A 167 23.80 -17.10 -0.95
C GLU A 167 22.44 -17.65 -0.51
N PHE A 168 21.73 -16.87 0.30
CA PHE A 168 20.39 -17.15 0.80
C PHE A 168 19.43 -16.08 0.33
N PHE A 169 18.16 -16.47 0.16
CA PHE A 169 17.11 -15.56 -0.28
C PHE A 169 15.91 -15.65 0.66
N ASP A 170 15.33 -14.52 0.98
CA ASP A 170 14.03 -14.42 1.65
C ASP A 170 13.19 -13.33 1.00
N THR A 171 11.88 -13.39 1.17
CA THR A 171 10.95 -12.43 0.59
C THR A 171 10.08 -11.80 1.66
N VAL A 172 9.76 -10.52 1.48
CA VAL A 172 8.84 -9.79 2.35
C VAL A 172 7.93 -8.90 1.52
N THR A 173 6.65 -8.91 1.85
CA THR A 173 5.64 -8.07 1.21
C THR A 173 5.20 -6.97 2.15
N ILE A 174 5.26 -5.74 1.65
CA ILE A 174 4.62 -4.58 2.28
C ILE A 174 3.37 -4.29 1.46
N GLU A 175 2.21 -4.48 2.07
CA GLU A 175 0.93 -4.09 1.48
C GLU A 175 0.62 -2.65 1.90
N VAL A 176 0.39 -1.78 0.94
CA VAL A 176 -0.06 -0.41 1.17
C VAL A 176 -1.57 -0.39 1.05
N ASP A 177 -2.23 -0.09 2.17
CA ASP A 177 -3.70 -0.07 2.26
C ASP A 177 -4.24 1.28 1.79
N GLU A 178 -4.43 1.38 0.47
CA GLU A 178 -5.04 2.55 -0.15
C GLU A 178 -6.53 2.62 0.18
N ILE A 179 -6.91 3.65 0.93
CA ILE A 179 -8.31 3.93 1.24
C ILE A 179 -8.76 5.26 0.65
N THR A 180 -9.99 5.24 0.18
CA THR A 180 -10.72 6.43 -0.26
C THR A 180 -12.03 6.52 0.49
N VAL A 181 -12.53 7.73 0.66
CA VAL A 181 -13.89 7.98 1.15
C VAL A 181 -14.51 9.01 0.23
N PHE A 182 -15.78 8.83 -0.10
CA PHE A 182 -16.55 9.81 -0.86
C PHE A 182 -17.59 10.46 0.06
N ALA A 183 -17.58 11.78 0.18
CA ALA A 183 -18.53 12.53 1.00
C ALA A 183 -19.90 12.75 0.31
N GLY A 184 -19.97 12.45 -1.00
CA GLY A 184 -21.10 12.79 -1.86
C GLY A 184 -20.82 14.02 -2.72
N GLU A 185 -21.67 14.26 -3.71
CA GLU A 185 -21.60 15.45 -4.54
C GLU A 185 -22.18 16.67 -3.81
N ASP A 186 -21.59 17.85 -4.06
CA ASP A 186 -22.12 19.15 -3.63
C ASP A 186 -23.62 19.27 -3.94
N THR A 187 -24.38 19.75 -2.96
CA THR A 187 -25.85 19.82 -3.06
C THR A 187 -26.39 21.17 -2.64
N THR A 188 -27.59 21.49 -3.11
CA THR A 188 -28.28 22.75 -2.79
C THR A 188 -29.62 22.45 -2.14
N ILE A 189 -29.85 23.03 -0.96
CA ILE A 189 -31.09 22.91 -0.22
C ILE A 189 -31.72 24.28 0.01
N TYR A 190 -33.03 24.32 0.25
CA TYR A 190 -33.69 25.53 0.73
C TYR A 190 -33.49 25.67 2.24
N PHE A 191 -33.57 26.91 2.74
CA PHE A 191 -33.54 27.15 4.17
C PHE A 191 -34.58 26.30 4.92
N SER A 192 -34.17 25.73 6.06
CA SER A 192 -34.96 24.79 6.88
C SER A 192 -35.24 23.42 6.24
N ASP A 193 -34.72 23.15 5.04
CA ASP A 193 -34.68 21.81 4.46
C ASP A 193 -33.46 21.03 4.98
N THR A 194 -33.34 19.77 4.57
CA THR A 194 -32.30 18.84 5.03
C THR A 194 -31.53 18.25 3.87
N ALA A 195 -30.22 18.09 4.01
CA ALA A 195 -29.41 17.29 3.09
C ALA A 195 -29.12 15.91 3.71
N GLN A 196 -29.36 14.82 2.97
CA GLN A 196 -28.85 13.51 3.34
C GLN A 196 -27.40 13.41 2.88
N LEU A 197 -26.46 13.35 3.82
CA LEU A 197 -25.07 13.02 3.54
C LEU A 197 -24.92 11.50 3.49
N SER A 198 -23.98 11.00 2.69
CA SER A 198 -23.71 9.56 2.61
C SER A 198 -22.25 9.34 2.26
N SER A 199 -21.56 8.54 3.07
CA SER A 199 -20.24 8.01 2.75
C SER A 199 -20.33 6.60 2.17
N ASP A 200 -19.46 6.27 1.22
CA ASP A 200 -19.40 4.96 0.55
C ASP A 200 -18.53 3.92 1.28
N GLY A 201 -17.86 4.30 2.37
CA GLY A 201 -16.99 3.41 3.15
C GLY A 201 -17.75 2.45 4.08
N SER A 202 -17.00 1.54 4.71
CA SER A 202 -17.47 0.73 5.85
C SER A 202 -16.48 0.85 7.03
N GLY A 203 -16.92 1.42 8.16
CA GLY A 203 -16.12 1.50 9.39
C GLY A 203 -16.46 2.75 10.22
N ASN A 204 -15.45 3.34 10.86
CA ASN A 204 -15.65 4.50 11.75
C ASN A 204 -15.55 5.80 10.96
N PHE A 205 -16.64 6.56 10.93
CA PHE A 205 -16.71 7.87 10.30
C PHE A 205 -16.69 8.96 11.35
N VAL A 206 -16.14 10.12 11.00
CA VAL A 206 -16.26 11.35 11.78
C VAL A 206 -16.52 12.51 10.82
N TRP A 207 -17.70 13.11 10.94
CA TRP A 207 -18.10 14.30 10.19
C TRP A 207 -17.78 15.57 10.97
N THR A 208 -17.25 16.57 10.26
CA THR A 208 -16.96 17.90 10.80
C THR A 208 -17.44 18.99 9.84
N PRO A 209 -18.08 20.07 10.31
CA PRO A 209 -18.49 20.33 11.69
C PRO A 209 -19.63 19.38 12.13
N ALA A 210 -19.66 19.02 13.42
CA ALA A 210 -20.71 18.17 13.99
C ALA A 210 -22.04 18.94 14.23
N ASP A 211 -21.98 20.27 14.16
CA ASP A 211 -23.14 21.14 14.39
C ASP A 211 -24.21 20.87 13.33
N HIS A 212 -25.46 20.80 13.79
CA HIS A 212 -26.62 20.59 12.94
C HIS A 212 -26.54 19.31 12.09
N LEU A 213 -25.86 18.26 12.56
CA LEU A 213 -25.96 16.91 12.04
C LEU A 213 -26.84 16.03 12.93
N SER A 214 -27.51 15.03 12.37
CA SER A 214 -28.24 14.03 13.15
C SER A 214 -27.30 13.13 13.96
N CYS A 215 -26.11 12.85 13.42
CA CYS A 215 -25.01 12.12 14.05
C CYS A 215 -23.70 12.58 13.40
N ALA A 216 -22.60 12.60 14.15
CA ALA A 216 -21.28 12.94 13.62
C ALA A 216 -20.44 11.70 13.34
N ASP A 217 -20.83 10.54 13.87
CA ASP A 217 -20.08 9.28 13.88
C ASP A 217 -20.74 8.17 13.05
N CYS A 218 -21.66 8.54 12.17
CA CYS A 218 -22.41 7.64 11.30
C CYS A 218 -22.03 7.88 9.82
N GLY A 219 -22.25 6.88 8.96
CA GLY A 219 -21.97 6.99 7.53
C GLY A 219 -23.00 7.82 6.75
N ASP A 220 -24.20 7.99 7.29
CA ASP A 220 -25.36 8.57 6.60
C ASP A 220 -26.11 9.64 7.44
N PRO A 221 -25.45 10.71 7.91
CA PRO A 221 -26.14 11.73 8.68
C PRO A 221 -27.07 12.60 7.83
N LEU A 222 -28.14 13.07 8.46
CA LEU A 222 -28.93 14.20 7.99
C LEU A 222 -28.28 15.50 8.45
N ALA A 223 -28.03 16.42 7.52
CA ALA A 223 -27.50 17.75 7.77
C ALA A 223 -28.60 18.82 7.70
N TYR A 224 -28.58 19.73 8.67
CA TYR A 224 -29.53 20.84 8.85
C TYR A 224 -28.81 22.21 8.87
N PRO A 225 -27.92 22.51 7.91
CA PRO A 225 -27.12 23.73 7.96
C PRO A 225 -27.99 24.99 7.83
N LEU A 226 -27.67 26.02 8.60
CA LEU A 226 -28.38 27.32 8.57
C LEU A 226 -27.86 28.26 7.48
N THR A 227 -26.62 28.05 7.05
CA THR A 227 -25.93 28.78 5.98
C THR A 227 -25.19 27.78 5.10
N THR A 228 -24.65 28.21 3.96
CA THR A 228 -23.79 27.32 3.17
C THR A 228 -22.65 26.80 4.06
N THR A 229 -22.55 25.48 4.18
CA THR A 229 -21.61 24.81 5.08
C THR A 229 -20.87 23.72 4.33
N GLU A 230 -19.56 23.67 4.52
CA GLU A 230 -18.71 22.57 4.08
C GLU A 230 -18.64 21.53 5.19
N TYR A 231 -18.97 20.28 4.86
CA TYR A 231 -18.83 19.13 5.72
C TYR A 231 -17.68 18.25 5.22
N ILE A 232 -16.83 17.80 6.12
CA ILE A 232 -15.70 16.92 5.85
C ILE A 232 -15.95 15.61 6.59
N VAL A 233 -15.95 14.50 5.86
CA VAL A 233 -15.96 13.16 6.44
C VAL A 233 -14.52 12.68 6.57
N THR A 234 -14.16 12.17 7.74
CA THR A 234 -12.91 11.43 7.97
C THR A 234 -13.26 9.98 8.25
N TYR A 235 -12.64 9.06 7.51
CA TYR A 235 -12.79 7.63 7.66
C TYR A 235 -11.48 7.03 8.17
N ILE A 236 -11.56 6.12 9.14
CA ILE A 236 -10.41 5.34 9.62
C ILE A 236 -10.76 3.85 9.57
N ASN A 237 -9.90 3.06 8.90
CA ASN A 237 -10.09 1.62 8.75
C ASN A 237 -9.50 0.80 9.92
N GLU A 238 -9.59 -0.53 9.85
CA GLU A 238 -9.08 -1.44 10.89
C GLU A 238 -7.55 -1.43 11.02
N ASN A 239 -6.84 -1.09 9.94
CA ASN A 239 -5.38 -0.98 9.89
C ASN A 239 -4.87 0.39 10.36
N GLY A 240 -5.77 1.34 10.68
CA GLY A 240 -5.44 2.67 11.19
C GLY A 240 -5.22 3.73 10.12
N CYS A 241 -5.40 3.39 8.84
CA CYS A 241 -5.29 4.35 7.74
C CYS A 241 -6.47 5.30 7.73
N SER A 242 -6.19 6.59 7.45
CA SER A 242 -7.22 7.64 7.40
C SER A 242 -7.38 8.24 6.01
N ALA A 243 -8.63 8.40 5.55
CA ALA A 243 -8.99 9.15 4.36
C ALA A 243 -10.00 10.24 4.70
N SER A 244 -10.02 11.33 3.94
CA SER A 244 -11.00 12.40 4.11
C SER A 244 -11.48 12.97 2.78
N ASP A 245 -12.74 13.35 2.75
CA ASP A 245 -13.36 14.03 1.60
C ASP A 245 -14.37 15.06 2.09
N ASN A 246 -14.73 16.01 1.24
CA ASN A 246 -15.63 17.11 1.58
C ASN A 246 -16.86 17.18 0.67
N ILE A 247 -17.94 17.70 1.23
CA ILE A 247 -19.18 18.03 0.52
C ILE A 247 -19.64 19.41 0.97
N VAL A 248 -19.97 20.27 0.02
CA VAL A 248 -20.55 21.59 0.29
C VAL A 248 -22.05 21.54 0.13
N VAL A 249 -22.76 21.88 1.21
CA VAL A 249 -24.22 22.05 1.20
C VAL A 249 -24.55 23.53 1.07
N TYR A 250 -24.97 23.94 -0.12
CA TYR A 250 -25.42 25.30 -0.41
C TYR A 250 -26.82 25.52 0.15
N VAL A 251 -26.98 26.53 1.02
CA VAL A 251 -28.28 26.89 1.58
C VAL A 251 -28.81 28.10 0.86
N ILE A 252 -29.88 27.91 0.08
CA ILE A 252 -30.67 28.99 -0.49
C ILE A 252 -31.52 29.58 0.64
N GLY A 253 -31.06 30.73 1.15
CA GLY A 253 -31.75 31.47 2.19
C GLY A 253 -33.17 31.88 1.78
N PRO A 254 -34.06 32.17 2.74
CA PRO A 254 -35.46 32.53 2.50
C PRO A 254 -35.61 33.84 1.70
N CYS A 255 -34.54 34.64 1.63
CA CYS A 255 -34.48 35.92 0.92
C CYS A 255 -33.76 35.88 -0.42
N ALA A 256 -33.30 34.71 -0.87
CA ALA A 256 -32.81 34.54 -2.24
C ALA A 256 -33.90 34.95 -3.22
N VAL A 257 -33.54 35.66 -4.30
CA VAL A 257 -34.49 36.27 -5.24
C VAL A 257 -35.50 35.22 -5.74
N PRO A 258 -36.74 35.21 -5.25
CA PRO A 258 -37.67 34.10 -5.47
C PRO A 258 -38.46 34.26 -6.78
N PHE A 259 -38.02 35.19 -7.63
CA PHE A 259 -38.67 35.58 -8.87
C PHE A 259 -37.68 35.56 -10.03
N GLY A 260 -38.10 35.00 -11.16
CA GLY A 260 -37.48 35.25 -12.45
C GLY A 260 -37.83 36.67 -12.89
N ILE A 261 -36.81 37.49 -13.15
CA ILE A 261 -36.98 38.85 -13.64
C ILE A 261 -36.69 38.84 -15.15
N PRO A 262 -37.69 39.09 -16.02
CA PRO A 262 -37.46 39.17 -17.46
C PRO A 262 -36.44 40.26 -17.81
N ASN A 263 -35.67 40.05 -18.88
CA ASN A 263 -34.74 41.06 -19.40
C ASN A 263 -35.35 41.88 -20.56
N ALA A 264 -36.48 41.44 -21.13
CA ALA A 264 -37.22 42.15 -22.15
C ALA A 264 -38.69 41.69 -22.20
N PHE A 265 -39.55 42.50 -22.81
CA PHE A 265 -40.93 42.14 -23.12
C PHE A 265 -41.41 42.89 -24.38
N SER A 266 -42.44 42.36 -25.04
CA SER A 266 -42.97 42.84 -26.32
C SER A 266 -44.49 43.02 -26.25
N PRO A 267 -44.99 44.20 -25.86
CA PRO A 267 -46.44 44.45 -25.76
C PRO A 267 -47.05 44.61 -27.17
N ASN A 268 -47.29 43.48 -27.85
CA ASN A 268 -47.85 43.40 -29.20
C ASN A 268 -49.25 42.73 -29.22
N ASN A 269 -49.76 42.36 -28.04
CA ASN A 269 -51.05 41.75 -27.78
C ASN A 269 -51.23 40.38 -28.45
N ASP A 270 -50.15 39.60 -28.54
CA ASP A 270 -50.17 38.21 -29.03
C ASP A 270 -50.37 37.15 -27.91
N GLY A 271 -50.45 37.61 -26.65
CA GLY A 271 -50.58 36.79 -25.45
C GLY A 271 -49.25 36.31 -24.89
N ILE A 272 -48.11 36.66 -25.50
CA ILE A 272 -46.78 36.20 -25.13
C ILE A 272 -45.91 37.41 -24.78
N ASN A 273 -45.45 37.47 -23.53
CA ASN A 273 -44.57 38.55 -23.04
C ASN A 273 -45.14 39.96 -23.27
N ASP A 274 -46.46 40.11 -23.20
CA ASP A 274 -47.16 41.39 -23.38
C ASP A 274 -47.02 42.34 -22.18
N ALA A 275 -46.53 41.83 -21.06
CA ALA A 275 -46.24 42.62 -19.88
C ALA A 275 -44.90 42.21 -19.27
N PHE A 276 -44.21 43.20 -18.72
CA PHE A 276 -43.12 42.97 -17.79
C PHE A 276 -43.69 42.53 -16.44
N SER A 277 -43.86 41.23 -16.27
CA SER A 277 -44.36 40.60 -15.04
C SER A 277 -43.29 39.72 -14.42
N LEU A 278 -43.16 39.75 -13.09
CA LEU A 278 -42.25 38.86 -12.38
C LEU A 278 -42.79 37.43 -12.39
N ILE A 279 -41.92 36.47 -12.71
CA ILE A 279 -42.26 35.04 -12.68
C ILE A 279 -41.95 34.53 -11.29
N SER A 280 -42.98 34.28 -10.48
CA SER A 280 -42.76 33.78 -9.13
C SER A 280 -42.67 32.27 -9.05
N PHE A 281 -41.70 31.81 -8.26
CA PHE A 281 -41.56 30.42 -7.86
C PHE A 281 -41.98 30.19 -6.41
N SER A 282 -42.39 31.24 -5.68
CA SER A 282 -42.82 31.16 -4.28
C SER A 282 -44.09 31.99 -4.01
N PRO A 283 -45.10 31.43 -3.30
CA PRO A 283 -46.42 32.02 -3.23
C PRO A 283 -46.57 33.25 -2.32
N VAL A 284 -45.57 33.65 -1.53
CA VAL A 284 -45.79 34.63 -0.45
C VAL A 284 -44.67 35.65 -0.31
N PHE A 285 -44.78 36.75 -1.03
CA PHE A 285 -44.07 37.98 -0.70
C PHE A 285 -44.99 39.17 -0.95
N THR A 286 -45.05 40.07 0.02
CA THR A 286 -45.63 41.41 -0.16
C THR A 286 -44.52 42.33 -0.66
N GLY A 287 -44.82 43.10 -1.70
CA GLY A 287 -43.83 44.00 -2.26
C GLY A 287 -44.42 44.92 -3.32
N SER A 288 -43.60 45.83 -3.82
CA SER A 288 -43.93 46.79 -4.87
C SER A 288 -42.96 46.69 -6.02
N LEU A 289 -43.47 46.90 -7.23
CA LEU A 289 -42.70 47.07 -8.45
C LEU A 289 -42.80 48.54 -8.89
N SER A 290 -41.66 49.20 -9.08
CA SER A 290 -41.58 50.53 -9.68
C SER A 290 -40.73 50.47 -10.95
N VAL A 291 -41.21 51.03 -12.05
CA VAL A 291 -40.51 51.10 -13.33
C VAL A 291 -40.25 52.56 -13.70
N TYR A 292 -39.01 52.85 -14.10
CA TYR A 292 -38.54 54.16 -14.50
C TYR A 292 -38.04 54.13 -15.94
N ASN A 293 -38.31 55.20 -16.69
CA ASN A 293 -37.71 55.39 -18.00
C ASN A 293 -36.24 55.88 -17.89
N ARG A 294 -35.56 56.00 -19.03
CA ARG A 294 -34.16 56.47 -19.13
C ARG A 294 -33.87 57.86 -18.54
N TRP A 295 -34.90 58.66 -18.28
CA TRP A 295 -34.76 60.00 -17.68
C TRP A 295 -35.05 60.00 -16.16
N GLY A 296 -35.29 58.83 -15.56
CA GLY A 296 -35.59 58.69 -14.14
C GLY A 296 -37.04 59.00 -13.78
N GLN A 297 -37.94 59.14 -14.76
CA GLN A 297 -39.36 59.36 -14.50
C GLN A 297 -40.07 58.02 -14.27
N LEU A 298 -40.86 57.96 -13.19
CA LEU A 298 -41.72 56.82 -12.85
C LEU A 298 -42.80 56.65 -13.93
N VAL A 299 -42.80 55.50 -14.61
CA VAL A 299 -43.76 55.17 -15.66
C VAL A 299 -44.78 54.13 -15.22
N HIS A 300 -44.44 53.29 -14.25
CA HIS A 300 -45.36 52.31 -13.67
C HIS A 300 -45.02 52.09 -12.20
N GLU A 301 -46.04 51.97 -11.37
CA GLU A 301 -45.93 51.59 -9.97
C GLU A 301 -47.06 50.63 -9.63
N SER A 302 -46.71 49.52 -8.99
CA SER A 302 -47.66 48.59 -8.40
C SER A 302 -47.23 48.22 -6.99
N PHE A 303 -48.21 48.11 -6.09
CA PHE A 303 -48.04 47.56 -4.73
C PHE A 303 -48.29 46.05 -4.67
N ASN A 304 -48.45 45.43 -5.84
CA ASN A 304 -48.56 44.01 -6.02
C ASN A 304 -47.48 43.60 -7.03
N ILE A 305 -46.43 42.91 -6.57
CA ILE A 305 -45.31 42.49 -7.42
C ILE A 305 -45.72 41.56 -8.58
N TYR A 306 -46.89 40.94 -8.50
CA TYR A 306 -47.44 40.08 -9.56
C TYR A 306 -48.17 40.87 -10.66
N GLU A 307 -48.50 42.14 -10.40
CA GLU A 307 -49.05 43.05 -11.40
C GLU A 307 -47.90 43.70 -12.15
N GLY A 308 -47.64 43.17 -13.35
CA GLY A 308 -46.61 43.68 -14.24
C GLY A 308 -47.01 44.93 -15.00
N TRP A 309 -46.06 45.45 -15.78
CA TRP A 309 -46.28 46.61 -16.64
C TRP A 309 -46.51 46.20 -18.09
N ASP A 310 -47.66 46.60 -18.65
CA ASP A 310 -48.10 46.35 -20.02
C ASP A 310 -47.43 47.24 -21.09
N GLY A 311 -46.49 48.11 -20.70
CA GLY A 311 -45.81 49.03 -21.62
C GLY A 311 -46.63 50.28 -22.00
N LEU A 312 -47.74 50.57 -21.30
CA LEU A 312 -48.48 51.83 -21.45
C LEU A 312 -48.03 52.86 -20.40
N TYR A 313 -47.93 54.12 -20.82
CA TYR A 313 -47.71 55.25 -19.92
C TYR A 313 -48.74 56.34 -20.21
N LYS A 314 -49.58 56.66 -19.20
CA LYS A 314 -50.70 57.63 -19.33
C LYS A 314 -51.67 57.32 -20.48
N GLY A 315 -51.89 56.02 -20.75
CA GLY A 315 -52.77 55.54 -21.81
C GLY A 315 -52.14 55.49 -23.20
N GLU A 316 -50.89 55.96 -23.36
CA GLU A 316 -50.16 55.92 -24.63
C GLU A 316 -49.07 54.85 -24.60
N PRO A 317 -48.72 54.24 -25.75
CA PRO A 317 -47.62 53.29 -25.83
C PRO A 317 -46.28 53.94 -25.43
N ALA A 318 -45.61 53.40 -24.40
CA ALA A 318 -44.31 53.91 -23.96
C ALA A 318 -43.22 53.74 -25.04
N GLU A 319 -42.16 54.55 -25.00
CA GLU A 319 -41.08 54.49 -25.99
C GLU A 319 -40.32 53.15 -25.92
N MET A 320 -39.89 52.63 -27.07
CA MET A 320 -38.95 51.50 -27.09
C MET A 320 -37.61 51.91 -26.49
N GLY A 321 -37.00 51.04 -25.69
CA GLY A 321 -35.72 51.32 -25.06
C GLY A 321 -35.52 50.62 -23.72
N SER A 322 -34.50 51.06 -23.00
CA SER A 322 -34.17 50.52 -21.68
C SER A 322 -34.95 51.22 -20.57
N TYR A 323 -35.48 50.41 -19.66
CA TYR A 323 -36.20 50.82 -18.46
C TYR A 323 -35.51 50.22 -17.24
N VAL A 324 -35.58 50.94 -16.12
CA VAL A 324 -35.02 50.51 -14.84
C VAL A 324 -36.17 50.07 -13.94
N TYR A 325 -36.08 48.88 -13.35
CA TYR A 325 -37.01 48.45 -12.32
C TYR A 325 -36.38 48.60 -10.93
N ILE A 326 -37.24 48.86 -9.94
CA ILE A 326 -36.94 48.74 -8.52
C ILE A 326 -38.02 47.85 -7.92
N ILE A 327 -37.62 46.72 -7.36
CA ILE A 327 -38.51 45.81 -6.64
C ILE A 327 -38.19 45.96 -5.16
N ARG A 328 -39.22 46.18 -4.35
CA ARG A 328 -39.09 46.22 -2.88
C ARG A 328 -39.98 45.13 -2.32
N TYR A 329 -39.44 44.24 -1.51
CA TYR A 329 -40.23 43.22 -0.83
C TYR A 329 -39.73 43.02 0.60
N GLN A 330 -40.59 42.48 1.46
CA GLN A 330 -40.19 42.09 2.80
C GLN A 330 -39.81 40.62 2.83
N CYS A 331 -38.67 40.32 3.43
CA CYS A 331 -38.24 38.96 3.70
C CYS A 331 -37.79 38.87 5.17
N GLU A 332 -38.38 37.94 5.93
CA GLU A 332 -38.10 37.74 7.36
C GLU A 332 -38.15 39.03 8.22
N GLY A 333 -38.97 40.00 7.82
CA GLY A 333 -39.09 41.29 8.50
C GLY A 333 -38.09 42.36 8.06
N GLU A 334 -37.11 42.02 7.22
CA GLU A 334 -36.20 42.98 6.59
C GLU A 334 -36.70 43.42 5.20
N ALA A 335 -36.44 44.69 4.86
CA ALA A 335 -36.79 45.25 3.56
C ALA A 335 -35.67 45.00 2.55
N VAL A 336 -35.95 44.18 1.53
CA VAL A 336 -35.02 43.91 0.42
C VAL A 336 -35.33 44.82 -0.76
N ILE A 337 -34.29 45.36 -1.39
CA ILE A 337 -34.40 46.22 -2.58
C ILE A 337 -33.57 45.61 -3.71
N LEU A 338 -34.23 45.24 -4.80
CA LEU A 338 -33.59 44.82 -6.03
C LEU A 338 -33.71 45.92 -7.09
N LYS A 339 -32.66 46.09 -7.88
CA LYS A 339 -32.62 47.04 -8.99
C LYS A 339 -32.02 46.37 -10.20
N GLY A 340 -32.54 46.68 -11.37
CA GLY A 340 -31.98 46.23 -12.62
C GLY A 340 -32.63 46.94 -13.79
N SER A 341 -32.37 46.45 -14.99
CA SER A 341 -32.90 47.03 -16.21
C SER A 341 -33.44 45.95 -17.14
N PHE A 342 -34.41 46.33 -17.95
CA PHE A 342 -34.99 45.51 -19.00
C PHE A 342 -35.24 46.36 -20.25
N ILE A 343 -35.53 45.70 -21.36
CA ILE A 343 -35.75 46.35 -22.66
C ILE A 343 -37.21 46.18 -23.07
N LEU A 344 -37.86 47.30 -23.38
CA LEU A 344 -39.14 47.30 -24.09
C LEU A 344 -38.85 47.28 -25.59
N VAL A 345 -39.31 46.23 -26.27
CA VAL A 345 -39.25 46.07 -27.72
C VAL A 345 -40.67 46.03 -28.30
N ARG A 346 -40.86 46.44 -29.56
CA ARG A 346 -42.11 46.31 -30.31
C ARG A 346 -41.82 45.92 -31.75
#